data_AF-A0A562C917-F1
#
_entry.id   AF-A0A562C917-F1
#
_cell.length_a   1.000
_cell.length_b   1.000
_cell.length_c   1.000
_cell.angle_alpha   90.00
_cell.angle_beta   90.00
_cell.angle_gamma   90.00
#
_symmetry.space_group_name_H-M   'P 1'
#
loop_
_entity.id
_entity.type
_entity.pdbx_description
1 polymer ?
#
loop_
_entity_poly.entity_id
_entity_poly.type
_entity_poly.pdbx_seq_one_letter_code
_entity_poly.pdbx_strand_id
1 'polypeptide(L)'
;MTNSHGPLAGVRVIEAGSMYAAPTAGRMLRDFGAEVIKVEDPTSGDFARQWQPAHEGMAIGFARLNSGKRSVGLDLRRTEGRDILKRLVAGADVFIENFRPGRMEAWGMSYDELKATNPGLVMTRVSGFGQTGPYRERPGFGTVAETAGRTRRRPLPRSASPTPSRASPRRTAPRWRCSTAAAPASAARSTSRSTSR
;
A
#
# COMPACT_ATOMS: atom_id res chain seq x y z
N MET A 1 12.06 21.44 -13.26
CA MET A 1 12.29 20.23 -12.45
C MET A 1 11.70 20.50 -11.08
N THR A 2 10.67 19.78 -10.66
CA THR A 2 10.08 19.98 -9.34
C THR A 2 11.12 19.57 -8.29
N ASN A 3 11.57 20.52 -7.46
CA ASN A 3 12.44 20.24 -6.32
C ASN A 3 11.69 19.31 -5.36
N SER A 4 11.88 18.01 -5.52
CA SER A 4 11.44 17.03 -4.53
C SER A 4 12.31 17.25 -3.29
N HIS A 5 11.71 17.69 -2.20
CA HIS A 5 12.38 17.79 -0.90
C HIS A 5 11.98 16.58 -0.05
N GLY A 6 12.94 15.95 0.63
CA GLY A 6 12.69 14.78 1.49
C GLY A 6 13.81 13.73 1.40
N PRO A 7 13.80 12.74 2.30
CA PRO A 7 14.84 11.71 2.35
C PRO A 7 14.89 10.82 1.10
N LEU A 8 13.80 10.76 0.30
CA LEU A 8 13.75 10.04 -0.97
C LEU A 8 13.73 10.99 -2.19
N ALA A 9 14.18 12.23 -2.02
CA ALA A 9 14.36 13.15 -3.13
C ALA A 9 15.28 12.54 -4.21
N GLY A 10 14.86 12.59 -5.47
CA GLY A 10 15.59 12.01 -6.60
C GLY A 10 15.32 10.53 -6.85
N VAL A 11 14.63 9.82 -5.92
CA VAL A 11 14.24 8.42 -6.11
C VAL A 11 13.03 8.35 -7.03
N ARG A 12 13.11 7.54 -8.08
CA ARG A 12 12.03 7.27 -9.01
C ARG A 12 11.42 5.89 -8.79
N VAL A 13 10.11 5.86 -8.60
CA VAL A 13 9.33 4.67 -8.31
C VAL A 13 8.32 4.43 -9.43
N ILE A 14 8.29 3.23 -9.97
CA ILE A 14 7.24 2.76 -10.89
C ILE A 14 6.31 1.84 -10.11
N GLU A 15 5.04 2.21 -10.02
CA GLU A 15 3.99 1.43 -9.34
C GLU A 15 3.04 0.83 -10.37
N ALA A 16 3.14 -0.47 -10.63
CA ALA A 16 2.20 -1.23 -11.44
C ALA A 16 1.32 -2.11 -10.53
N GLY A 17 0.55 -1.45 -9.66
CA GLY A 17 -0.33 -2.15 -8.74
C GLY A 17 -1.67 -1.44 -8.58
N SER A 18 -2.68 -2.22 -8.20
CA SER A 18 -4.07 -1.76 -8.08
C SER A 18 -4.57 -1.88 -6.65
N MET A 19 -5.67 -1.19 -6.33
CA MET A 19 -6.37 -1.25 -5.05
C MET A 19 -5.59 -0.63 -3.88
N TYR A 20 -5.30 -1.38 -2.81
CA TYR A 20 -4.77 -0.84 -1.56
C TYR A 20 -3.28 -1.15 -1.33
N ALA A 21 -2.85 -2.40 -1.48
CA ALA A 21 -1.57 -2.83 -0.93
C ALA A 21 -0.35 -2.18 -1.62
N ALA A 22 -0.24 -2.30 -2.95
CA ALA A 22 0.81 -1.60 -3.71
C ALA A 22 0.65 -0.07 -3.69
N PRO A 23 -0.56 0.50 -3.89
CA PRO A 23 -0.73 1.95 -3.81
C PRO A 23 -0.40 2.56 -2.45
N THR A 24 -0.55 1.81 -1.36
CA THR A 24 -0.12 2.25 -0.02
C THR A 24 1.40 2.34 0.08
N ALA A 25 2.13 1.34 -0.43
CA ALA A 25 3.59 1.38 -0.46
C ALA A 25 4.10 2.56 -1.30
N GLY A 26 3.55 2.76 -2.50
CA GLY A 26 3.92 3.91 -3.34
C GLY A 26 3.53 5.25 -2.70
N ARG A 27 2.42 5.32 -1.96
CA ARG A 27 2.04 6.52 -1.20
C ARG A 27 3.08 6.87 -0.14
N MET A 28 3.55 5.89 0.62
CA MET A 28 4.57 6.10 1.65
C MET A 28 5.87 6.64 1.05
N LEU A 29 6.33 6.07 -0.07
CA LEU A 29 7.55 6.55 -0.75
C LEU A 29 7.37 7.98 -1.28
N ARG A 30 6.20 8.28 -1.87
CA ARG A 30 5.86 9.63 -2.32
C ARG A 30 5.88 10.63 -1.17
N ASP A 31 5.32 10.28 -0.02
CA ASP A 31 5.25 11.17 1.15
C ASP A 31 6.65 11.50 1.71
N PHE A 32 7.64 10.66 1.42
CA PHE A 32 9.05 10.91 1.72
C PHE A 32 9.83 11.62 0.59
N GLY A 33 9.16 12.05 -0.47
CA GLY A 33 9.73 12.87 -1.55
C GLY A 33 10.12 12.11 -2.82
N ALA A 34 9.80 10.82 -2.94
CA ALA A 34 10.04 10.07 -4.17
C ALA A 34 9.10 10.52 -5.31
N GLU A 35 9.60 10.47 -6.54
CA GLU A 35 8.76 10.58 -7.73
C GLU A 35 8.08 9.23 -7.98
N VAL A 36 6.75 9.18 -7.84
CA VAL A 36 5.99 7.94 -8.06
C VAL A 36 5.14 8.07 -9.32
N ILE A 37 5.37 7.13 -10.26
CA ILE A 37 4.62 7.01 -11.50
C ILE A 37 3.77 5.74 -11.41
N LYS A 38 2.46 5.93 -11.34
CA LYS A 38 1.48 4.86 -11.33
C LYS A 38 1.15 4.42 -12.76
N VAL A 39 1.30 3.14 -13.02
CA VAL A 39 0.91 2.48 -14.27
C VAL A 39 -0.45 1.83 -14.05
N GLU A 40 -1.42 2.20 -14.86
CA GLU A 40 -2.80 1.69 -14.77
C GLU A 40 -3.36 1.31 -16.14
N ASP A 41 -4.46 0.56 -16.16
CA ASP A 41 -5.13 0.21 -17.41
C ASP A 41 -5.66 1.49 -18.08
N PRO A 42 -5.42 1.69 -19.39
CA PRO A 42 -5.78 2.93 -20.08
C PRO A 42 -7.30 3.11 -20.24
N THR A 43 -8.08 2.04 -20.08
CA THR A 43 -9.55 2.08 -20.25
C THR A 43 -10.25 2.21 -18.90
N SER A 44 -9.94 1.33 -17.95
CA SER A 44 -10.61 1.29 -16.64
C SER A 44 -9.88 2.04 -15.53
N GLY A 45 -8.59 2.33 -15.72
CA GLY A 45 -7.69 2.79 -14.65
C GLY A 45 -7.54 1.77 -13.52
N ASP A 46 -7.05 2.22 -12.37
CA ASP A 46 -7.13 1.45 -11.12
C ASP A 46 -8.59 1.25 -10.71
N PHE A 47 -8.97 0.02 -10.38
CA PHE A 47 -10.31 -0.32 -9.89
C PHE A 47 -10.76 0.55 -8.70
N ALA A 48 -9.80 1.01 -7.88
CA ALA A 48 -10.09 1.91 -6.77
C ALA A 48 -10.72 3.26 -7.19
N ARG A 49 -10.57 3.68 -8.46
CA ARG A 49 -11.20 4.90 -9.00
C ARG A 49 -12.72 4.83 -9.01
N GLN A 50 -13.29 3.62 -8.99
CA GLN A 50 -14.73 3.37 -9.06
C GLN A 50 -15.38 3.23 -7.67
N TRP A 51 -14.59 3.31 -6.59
CA TRP A 51 -15.08 3.06 -5.25
C TRP A 51 -15.85 4.22 -4.64
N GLN A 52 -16.83 3.86 -3.83
CA GLN A 52 -17.57 4.79 -2.98
C GLN A 52 -17.00 4.78 -1.55
N PRO A 53 -17.05 5.91 -0.82
CA PRO A 53 -17.63 7.19 -1.23
C PRO A 53 -16.74 7.97 -2.24
N ALA A 54 -17.39 8.68 -3.15
CA ALA A 54 -16.76 9.61 -4.09
C ALA A 54 -17.19 11.05 -3.80
N HIS A 55 -16.28 11.99 -4.03
CA HIS A 55 -16.54 13.42 -4.00
C HIS A 55 -16.27 13.98 -5.39
N GLU A 56 -17.25 14.67 -5.98
CA GLU A 56 -17.14 15.25 -7.34
C GLU A 56 -16.69 14.25 -8.40
N GLY A 57 -17.20 13.02 -8.33
CA GLY A 57 -16.82 11.95 -9.28
C GLY A 57 -15.46 11.31 -9.03
N MET A 58 -14.72 11.75 -8.01
CA MET A 58 -13.45 11.14 -7.61
C MET A 58 -13.60 10.29 -6.35
N ALA A 59 -13.27 9.00 -6.44
CA ALA A 59 -13.24 8.10 -5.29
C ALA A 59 -12.28 8.61 -4.21
N ILE A 60 -12.77 8.82 -2.99
CA ILE A 60 -11.98 9.39 -1.89
C ILE A 60 -10.83 8.46 -1.51
N GLY A 61 -11.08 7.14 -1.51
CA GLY A 61 -10.04 6.14 -1.25
C GLY A 61 -8.90 6.18 -2.27
N PHE A 62 -9.24 6.32 -3.56
CA PHE A 62 -8.26 6.45 -4.63
C PHE A 62 -7.46 7.74 -4.49
N ALA A 63 -8.14 8.88 -4.30
CA ALA A 63 -7.49 10.18 -4.11
C ALA A 63 -6.52 10.12 -2.92
N ARG A 64 -6.93 9.57 -1.78
CA ARG A 64 -6.07 9.41 -0.60
C ARG A 64 -4.79 8.65 -0.91
N LEU A 65 -4.86 7.54 -1.63
CA LEU A 65 -3.69 6.70 -1.90
C LEU A 65 -2.81 7.24 -3.03
N ASN A 66 -3.37 7.97 -3.98
CA ASN A 66 -2.67 8.34 -5.22
C ASN A 66 -2.42 9.85 -5.37
N SER A 67 -2.79 10.67 -4.39
CA SER A 67 -2.49 12.10 -4.41
C SER A 67 -1.00 12.36 -4.56
N GLY A 68 -0.65 13.24 -5.51
CA GLY A 68 0.74 13.62 -5.78
C GLY A 68 1.55 12.60 -6.58
N LYS A 69 0.97 11.46 -6.97
CA LYS A 69 1.58 10.54 -7.94
C LYS A 69 1.30 11.03 -9.36
N ARG A 70 2.20 10.75 -10.28
CA ARG A 70 1.93 10.83 -11.72
C ARG A 70 1.26 9.54 -12.18
N SER A 71 0.50 9.58 -13.26
CA SER A 71 -0.19 8.40 -13.78
C SER A 71 -0.01 8.27 -15.28
N VAL A 72 0.17 7.03 -15.75
CA VAL A 72 0.25 6.67 -17.17
C VAL A 72 -0.61 5.43 -17.42
N GLY A 73 -1.44 5.49 -18.46
CA GLY A 73 -2.25 4.37 -18.92
C GLY A 73 -1.45 3.46 -19.84
N LEU A 74 -1.18 2.21 -19.45
CA LEU A 74 -0.50 1.22 -20.27
C LEU A 74 -1.25 -0.12 -20.26
N ASP A 75 -1.56 -0.65 -21.44
CA ASP A 75 -2.15 -1.98 -21.56
C ASP A 75 -1.07 -3.06 -21.47
N LEU A 76 -0.89 -3.62 -20.28
CA LEU A 76 0.11 -4.67 -20.02
C LEU A 76 -0.27 -6.04 -20.59
N ARG A 77 -1.48 -6.21 -21.16
CA ARG A 77 -1.84 -7.43 -21.91
C ARG A 77 -1.15 -7.46 -23.26
N ARG A 78 -0.81 -6.28 -23.79
CA ARG A 78 -0.12 -6.10 -25.07
C ARG A 78 1.40 -6.14 -24.87
N THR A 79 2.12 -6.63 -25.87
CA THR A 79 3.59 -6.65 -25.89
C THR A 79 4.15 -5.23 -25.80
N GLU A 80 3.55 -4.31 -26.55
CA GLU A 80 3.96 -2.91 -26.64
C GLU A 80 3.85 -2.18 -25.29
N GLY A 81 2.78 -2.45 -24.53
CA GLY A 81 2.61 -1.89 -23.19
C GLY A 81 3.65 -2.42 -22.21
N ARG A 82 4.01 -3.70 -22.32
CA ARG A 82 5.08 -4.31 -21.52
C ARG A 82 6.45 -3.74 -21.88
N ASP A 83 6.72 -3.50 -23.16
CA ASP A 83 7.98 -2.90 -23.61
C ASP A 83 8.14 -1.45 -23.14
N ILE A 84 7.04 -0.67 -23.15
CA ILE A 84 7.03 0.66 -22.53
C ILE A 84 7.32 0.55 -21.03
N LEU A 85 6.67 -0.38 -20.32
CA LEU A 85 6.92 -0.57 -18.89
C LEU A 85 8.37 -0.96 -18.59
N LYS A 86 8.97 -1.87 -19.38
CA LYS A 86 10.39 -2.24 -19.27
C LYS A 86 11.30 -1.02 -19.40
N ARG A 87 11.04 -0.13 -20.36
CA ARG A 87 11.81 1.12 -20.53
C ARG A 87 11.62 2.09 -19.36
N LEU A 88 10.43 2.16 -18.78
CA LEU A 88 10.19 2.97 -17.57
C LEU A 88 10.97 2.43 -16.38
N VAL A 89 10.96 1.11 -16.17
CA VAL A 89 11.65 0.43 -15.07
C VAL A 89 13.18 0.49 -15.22
N ALA A 90 13.70 0.49 -16.46
CA ALA A 90 15.13 0.61 -16.72
C ALA A 90 15.75 1.91 -16.15
N GLY A 91 14.95 2.97 -16.02
CA GLY A 91 15.36 4.26 -15.43
C GLY A 91 14.72 4.56 -14.09
N ALA A 92 14.35 3.54 -13.32
CA ALA A 92 13.73 3.68 -12.00
C ALA A 92 14.54 2.98 -10.91
N ASP A 93 14.44 3.44 -9.67
CA ASP A 93 15.14 2.85 -8.54
C ASP A 93 14.30 1.75 -7.87
N VAL A 94 12.97 1.93 -7.88
CA VAL A 94 12.03 1.01 -7.25
C VAL A 94 10.91 0.64 -8.20
N PHE A 95 10.61 -0.66 -8.30
CA PHE A 95 9.42 -1.16 -8.97
C PHE A 95 8.50 -1.86 -7.98
N ILE A 96 7.23 -1.46 -7.93
CA ILE A 96 6.22 -2.01 -7.02
C ILE A 96 5.11 -2.66 -7.84
N GLU A 97 4.79 -3.92 -7.54
CA GLU A 97 3.69 -4.64 -8.17
C GLU A 97 2.90 -5.49 -7.16
N ASN A 98 1.62 -5.72 -7.44
CA ASN A 98 0.77 -6.62 -6.65
C ASN A 98 -0.06 -7.59 -7.50
N PHE A 99 0.49 -8.05 -8.61
CA PHE A 99 -0.10 -9.07 -9.44
C PHE A 99 -0.05 -10.44 -8.77
N ARG A 100 -0.80 -11.40 -9.34
CA ARG A 100 -0.72 -12.79 -8.90
C ARG A 100 0.69 -13.32 -9.17
N PRO A 101 1.27 -14.12 -8.26
CA PRO A 101 2.57 -14.76 -8.49
C PRO A 101 2.60 -15.48 -9.83
N GLY A 102 3.71 -15.37 -10.56
CA GLY A 102 3.89 -15.94 -11.91
C GLY A 102 3.46 -15.02 -13.05
N ARG A 103 2.71 -13.93 -12.80
CA ARG A 103 2.23 -13.05 -13.88
C ARG A 103 3.35 -12.28 -14.55
N MET A 104 4.30 -11.76 -13.77
CA MET A 104 5.44 -11.00 -14.29
C MET A 104 6.40 -11.91 -15.06
N GLU A 105 6.60 -13.14 -14.57
CA GLU A 105 7.39 -14.18 -15.23
C GLU A 105 6.78 -14.55 -16.59
N ALA A 106 5.47 -14.77 -16.64
CA ALA A 106 4.76 -15.03 -17.90
C ALA A 106 4.84 -13.87 -18.90
N TRP A 107 5.15 -12.67 -18.42
CA TRP A 107 5.31 -11.47 -19.24
C TRP A 107 6.77 -11.18 -19.63
N GLY A 108 7.72 -12.02 -19.21
CA GLY A 108 9.14 -11.78 -19.43
C GLY A 108 9.63 -10.53 -18.70
N MET A 109 9.13 -10.33 -17.48
CA MET A 109 9.44 -9.22 -16.59
C MET A 109 9.68 -9.72 -15.15
N SER A 110 10.24 -10.92 -15.02
CA SER A 110 10.73 -11.43 -13.74
C SER A 110 11.78 -10.51 -13.13
N TYR A 111 12.06 -10.68 -11.84
CA TYR A 111 13.11 -9.91 -11.17
C TYR A 111 14.45 -10.03 -11.89
N ASP A 112 14.83 -11.24 -12.32
CA ASP A 112 16.11 -11.48 -12.98
C ASP A 112 16.20 -10.78 -14.34
N GLU A 113 15.12 -10.79 -15.12
CA GLU A 113 15.06 -10.08 -16.41
C GLU A 113 15.15 -8.56 -16.24
N LEU A 114 14.43 -8.00 -15.26
CA LEU A 114 14.47 -6.57 -14.99
C LEU A 114 15.82 -6.14 -14.40
N LYS A 115 16.39 -6.94 -13.50
CA LYS A 115 17.70 -6.72 -12.90
C LYS A 115 18.83 -6.76 -13.93
N ALA A 116 18.73 -7.62 -14.94
CA ALA A 116 19.71 -7.68 -16.03
C ALA A 116 19.82 -6.34 -16.79
N THR A 117 18.71 -5.59 -16.89
CA THR A 117 18.68 -4.27 -17.52
C THR A 117 19.01 -3.14 -16.53
N ASN A 118 18.63 -3.31 -15.26
CA ASN A 118 18.85 -2.35 -14.19
C ASN A 118 19.34 -3.04 -12.92
N PRO A 119 20.67 -3.19 -12.73
CA PRO A 119 21.24 -3.89 -11.58
C PRO A 119 20.94 -3.24 -10.22
N GLY A 120 20.64 -1.94 -10.21
CA GLY A 120 20.28 -1.17 -9.00
C GLY A 120 18.81 -1.29 -8.60
N LEU A 121 17.98 -1.97 -9.40
CA LEU A 121 16.54 -2.04 -9.20
C LEU A 121 16.16 -2.77 -7.91
N VAL A 122 15.34 -2.12 -7.09
CA VAL A 122 14.63 -2.74 -5.97
C VAL A 122 13.21 -3.10 -6.41
N MET A 123 12.91 -4.41 -6.47
CA MET A 123 11.58 -4.90 -6.82
C MET A 123 10.80 -5.32 -5.57
N THR A 124 9.65 -4.67 -5.35
CA THR A 124 8.72 -4.99 -4.27
C THR A 124 7.49 -5.68 -4.84
N ARG A 125 7.21 -6.90 -4.37
CA ARG A 125 6.12 -7.74 -4.85
C ARG A 125 5.15 -8.02 -3.71
N VAL A 126 3.90 -7.61 -3.87
CA VAL A 126 2.89 -7.73 -2.82
C VAL A 126 1.80 -8.72 -3.23
N SER A 127 1.77 -9.90 -2.59
CA SER A 127 0.73 -10.91 -2.83
C SER A 127 0.15 -11.39 -1.50
N GLY A 128 -1.10 -11.86 -1.50
CA GLY A 128 -1.79 -12.17 -0.24
C GLY A 128 -1.24 -13.37 0.53
N PHE A 129 -0.61 -14.34 -0.15
CA PHE A 129 0.00 -15.52 0.47
C PHE A 129 1.52 -15.61 0.24
N GLY A 130 2.14 -14.53 -0.26
CA GLY A 130 3.56 -14.53 -0.64
C GLY A 130 3.81 -15.07 -2.05
N GLN A 131 5.06 -14.99 -2.50
CA GLN A 131 5.51 -15.46 -3.82
C GLN A 131 5.83 -16.96 -3.81
N THR A 132 6.01 -17.56 -2.64
CA THR A 132 6.43 -18.95 -2.43
C THR A 132 5.42 -19.71 -1.56
N GLY A 133 5.57 -21.04 -1.52
CA GLY A 133 4.73 -21.91 -0.69
C GLY A 133 3.46 -22.43 -1.39
N PRO A 134 2.67 -23.27 -0.68
CA PRO A 134 1.55 -24.03 -1.26
C PRO A 134 0.31 -23.17 -1.55
N TYR A 135 0.20 -21.98 -0.94
CA TYR A 135 -0.95 -21.08 -1.12
C TYR A 135 -0.68 -19.89 -2.03
N ARG A 136 0.51 -19.77 -2.62
CA ARG A 136 0.92 -18.62 -3.44
C ARG A 136 -0.04 -18.32 -4.62
N GLU A 137 -0.68 -19.35 -5.17
CA GLU A 137 -1.59 -19.22 -6.30
C GLU A 137 -3.02 -18.84 -5.89
N ARG A 138 -3.34 -18.84 -4.59
CA ARG A 138 -4.68 -18.50 -4.09
C ARG A 138 -4.91 -16.99 -4.17
N PRO A 139 -6.13 -16.54 -4.53
CA PRO A 139 -6.46 -15.12 -4.52
C PRO A 139 -6.39 -14.58 -3.10
N GLY A 140 -5.68 -13.46 -2.95
CA GLY A 140 -5.47 -12.81 -1.66
C GLY A 140 -6.08 -11.43 -1.64
N PHE A 141 -7.06 -11.24 -0.75
CA PHE A 141 -7.62 -9.93 -0.40
C PHE A 141 -7.43 -9.69 1.09
N GLY A 142 -7.51 -8.42 1.53
CA GLY A 142 -7.33 -8.05 2.94
C GLY A 142 -8.20 -8.88 3.89
N THR A 143 -9.46 -9.12 3.54
CA THR A 143 -10.40 -9.97 4.31
C THR A 143 -9.95 -11.43 4.41
N VAL A 144 -9.38 -11.99 3.33
CA VAL A 144 -8.81 -13.34 3.32
C VAL A 144 -7.55 -13.41 4.17
N ALA A 145 -6.69 -12.39 4.09
CA ALA A 145 -5.48 -12.31 4.90
C ALA A 145 -5.82 -12.18 6.40
N GLU A 146 -6.80 -11.34 6.73
CA GLU A 146 -7.30 -11.18 8.10
C GLU A 146 -7.87 -12.49 8.63
N THR A 147 -8.73 -13.18 7.88
CA THR A 147 -9.35 -14.44 8.33
C THR A 147 -8.36 -15.59 8.42
N ALA A 148 -7.43 -15.72 7.46
CA ALA A 148 -6.36 -16.72 7.48
C ALA A 148 -5.40 -16.52 8.68
N GLY A 149 -5.05 -15.27 9.00
CA GLY A 149 -4.21 -14.92 10.15
C GLY A 149 -4.93 -15.06 11.51
N ARG A 150 -6.27 -15.00 11.52
CA ARG A 150 -7.09 -15.02 12.75
C ARG A 150 -7.53 -16.41 13.19
N THR A 151 -6.80 -17.46 12.81
CA THR A 151 -7.01 -18.84 13.29
C THR A 151 -6.77 -19.02 14.80
N ARG A 152 -6.31 -17.99 15.52
CA ARG A 152 -6.45 -17.96 16.99
C ARG A 152 -7.82 -17.41 17.35
N ARG A 153 -8.77 -18.31 17.64
CA ARG A 153 -10.07 -18.00 18.26
C ARG A 153 -9.88 -17.00 19.40
N ARG A 154 -10.17 -15.72 19.18
CA ARG A 154 -10.51 -14.82 20.28
C ARG A 154 -11.96 -15.17 20.64
N PRO A 155 -12.24 -15.74 21.83
CA PRO A 155 -13.62 -15.94 22.24
C PRO A 155 -14.31 -14.57 22.17
N LEU A 156 -15.37 -14.47 21.38
CA LEU A 156 -16.26 -13.33 21.52
C LEU A 156 -16.81 -13.39 22.95
N PRO A 157 -16.86 -12.28 23.70
CA PRO A 157 -17.64 -12.27 24.92
C PRO A 157 -19.06 -12.70 24.52
N ARG A 158 -19.53 -13.82 25.10
CA ARG A 158 -20.90 -14.27 24.91
C ARG A 158 -21.78 -13.07 25.24
N SER A 159 -22.49 -12.54 24.25
CA SER A 159 -23.56 -11.58 24.50
C SER A 159 -24.51 -12.27 25.47
N ALA A 160 -24.56 -11.79 26.71
CA ALA A 160 -25.61 -12.19 27.63
C ALA A 160 -26.94 -11.90 26.94
N SER A 161 -27.77 -12.92 26.80
CA SER A 161 -29.15 -12.78 26.34
C SER A 161 -29.86 -11.70 27.16
N PRO A 162 -30.66 -10.81 26.56
CA PRO A 162 -31.43 -9.84 27.32
C PRO A 162 -32.57 -10.60 28.03
N THR A 163 -32.46 -10.78 29.34
CA THR A 163 -33.59 -11.14 30.18
C THR A 163 -34.55 -9.94 30.23
N PRO A 164 -35.87 -10.12 30.03
CA PRO A 164 -36.81 -9.01 30.18
C PRO A 164 -37.15 -8.86 31.66
N SER A 165 -36.74 -7.77 32.31
CA SER A 165 -37.40 -7.35 33.54
C SER A 165 -37.50 -5.83 33.67
N ARG A 166 -38.76 -5.39 33.66
CA ARG A 166 -39.39 -4.28 34.39
C ARG A 166 -38.73 -2.89 34.39
N ALA A 167 -39.54 -1.96 33.88
CA ALA A 167 -39.37 -0.51 33.87
C ALA A 167 -39.06 0.14 35.22
N SER A 168 -38.17 1.14 35.21
CA SER A 168 -38.47 2.48 35.75
C SER A 168 -37.53 3.53 35.13
N PRO A 169 -37.97 4.79 34.93
CA PRO A 169 -37.20 5.79 34.20
C PRO A 169 -36.38 6.65 35.18
N ARG A 170 -35.05 6.62 35.08
CA ARG A 170 -34.21 7.72 35.59
C ARG A 170 -33.27 8.19 34.49
N ARG A 171 -33.56 9.42 34.09
CA ARG A 171 -32.92 10.25 33.09
C ARG A 171 -31.61 10.80 33.69
N THR A 172 -30.46 10.31 33.23
CA THR A 172 -29.16 10.96 33.42
C THR A 172 -28.34 10.84 32.13
N ALA A 173 -27.99 11.99 31.56
CA ALA A 173 -27.24 12.12 30.31
C ALA A 173 -25.78 11.64 30.46
N PRO A 174 -25.19 11.00 29.43
CA PRO A 174 -23.78 10.65 29.47
C PRO A 174 -22.92 11.85 29.08
N ARG A 175 -22.19 12.40 30.06
CA ARG A 175 -21.06 13.30 29.83
C ARG A 175 -19.94 12.52 29.14
N TRP A 176 -19.73 12.77 27.86
CA TRP A 176 -18.53 12.34 27.14
C TRP A 176 -17.32 13.12 27.69
N ARG A 177 -16.48 12.46 28.49
CA ARG A 177 -15.16 12.98 28.87
C ARG A 177 -14.14 12.42 27.87
N CYS A 178 -13.64 13.30 27.01
CA CYS A 178 -12.49 13.04 26.15
C CYS A 178 -11.24 13.14 27.03
N SER A 179 -10.55 12.02 27.28
CA SER A 179 -9.25 12.00 27.94
C SER A 179 -8.15 11.99 26.88
N THR A 180 -7.68 13.18 26.50
CA THR A 180 -6.39 13.41 25.85
C THR A 180 -5.28 13.12 26.86
N ALA A 181 -4.54 12.03 26.67
CA ALA A 181 -3.25 11.83 27.32
C ALA A 181 -2.17 12.43 26.42
N ALA A 182 -1.77 13.66 26.72
CA ALA A 182 -0.53 14.25 26.24
C ALA A 182 0.60 13.82 27.20
N ALA A 183 1.67 13.24 26.66
CA ALA A 183 2.92 13.03 27.40
C ALA A 183 4.01 13.93 26.78
N PRO A 184 4.83 14.62 27.60
CA PRO A 184 5.75 15.64 27.13
C PRO A 184 7.05 15.04 26.59
N ALA A 185 7.55 15.66 25.53
CA ALA A 185 8.92 15.51 25.06
C ALA A 185 9.88 16.26 26.00
N SER A 186 10.94 15.59 26.46
CA SER A 186 12.13 16.27 27.00
C SER A 186 13.38 15.56 26.48
N ALA A 187 14.30 16.37 25.97
CA ALA A 187 15.54 16.00 25.32
C ALA A 187 16.67 15.72 26.30
N ALA A 188 17.59 14.80 25.97
CA ALA A 188 18.98 14.86 26.43
C ALA A 188 19.94 14.02 25.57
N ARG A 189 20.70 14.72 24.74
CA ARG A 189 22.16 14.66 24.49
C ARG A 189 22.86 13.35 24.09
N SER A 190 23.47 13.48 22.91
CA SER A 190 24.71 12.91 22.39
C SER A 190 25.74 12.38 23.41
N THR A 191 26.20 11.15 23.16
CA THR A 191 27.54 10.69 23.53
C THR A 191 28.30 10.27 22.27
N SER A 192 29.23 11.12 21.86
CA SER A 192 30.27 10.79 20.89
C SER A 192 31.24 9.78 21.52
N ARG A 193 31.37 8.60 20.93
CA ARG A 193 32.50 7.69 21.20
C ARG A 193 33.72 8.18 20.43
N SER A 194 34.76 8.59 21.15
CA SER A 194 36.11 8.71 20.63
C SER A 194 36.74 7.32 20.50
N THR A 195 37.11 6.92 19.30
CA THR A 195 37.94 5.75 19.02
C THR A 195 39.41 6.16 19.16
N SER A 196 40.13 5.52 20.07
CA SER A 196 41.59 5.47 20.08
C SER A 196 42.04 4.05 19.72
N ARG A 197 42.62 3.91 18.54
CA ARG A 197 43.70 2.97 18.18
C ARG A 197 44.13 3.22 16.75
#